data_AF-A0A6M0CFJ0-F1
#
_entry.id   AF-A0A6M0CFJ0-F1
#
_cell.length_a   1.000
_cell.length_b   1.000
_cell.length_c   1.000
_cell.angle_alpha   90.00
_cell.angle_beta   90.00
_cell.angle_gamma   90.00
#
_symmetry.space_group_name_H-M   'P 1'
#
loop_
_entity.id
_entity.type
_entity.pdbx_description
1 polymer ?
#
loop_
_entity_poly.entity_id
_entity_poly.type
_entity_poly.pdbx_seq_one_letter_code
_entity_poly.pdbx_strand_id
1 'polypeptide(L)'
;MLPLVEHPWLTGLILNSVLAIAAIISPKKLLTPAGLIHAWALGVIIWGTLGWQGYGVIMFYFLVGSAVTRIGMAEKEAAGIAEKRSGARGPENVWGSALTGTICALGIW
;
A
#
# COMPACT_ATOMS: atom_id res chain seq x y z
N MET A 1 -2.95 17.79 -21.80
CA MET A 1 -2.96 16.76 -20.74
C MET A 1 -4.34 16.79 -20.09
N LEU A 2 -4.88 15.66 -19.61
CA LEU A 2 -6.18 15.63 -18.94
C LEU A 2 -6.14 16.50 -17.66
N PRO A 3 -7.20 17.27 -17.34
CA PRO A 3 -7.22 18.22 -16.21
C PRO A 3 -6.96 17.58 -14.84
N LEU A 4 -7.15 16.27 -14.69
CA LEU A 4 -6.82 15.54 -13.46
C LEU A 4 -5.31 15.50 -13.19
N VAL A 5 -4.48 15.45 -14.22
CA VAL A 5 -3.01 15.42 -14.08
C VAL A 5 -2.49 16.73 -13.45
N GLU A 6 -3.20 17.84 -13.64
CA GLU A 6 -2.82 19.15 -13.10
C GLU A 6 -3.06 19.28 -11.60
N HIS A 7 -3.87 18.40 -11.00
CA HIS A 7 -4.17 18.41 -9.57
C HIS A 7 -3.71 17.11 -8.89
N PRO A 8 -2.39 16.97 -8.58
CA PRO A 8 -1.79 15.70 -8.16
C PRO A 8 -2.48 15.10 -6.92
N TRP A 9 -2.82 15.92 -5.93
CA TRP A 9 -3.54 15.47 -4.74
C TRP A 9 -4.94 14.88 -5.03
N LEU A 10 -5.67 15.46 -5.98
CA LEU A 10 -7.00 14.97 -6.36
C LEU A 10 -6.90 13.65 -7.11
N THR A 11 -5.93 13.55 -8.03
CA THR A 11 -5.65 12.29 -8.73
C THR A 11 -5.24 11.20 -7.74
N GLY A 12 -4.35 11.51 -6.79
CA GLY A 12 -3.98 10.59 -5.71
C GLY A 12 -5.19 10.13 -4.90
N LEU A 13 -6.06 11.06 -4.49
CA LEU A 13 -7.27 10.75 -3.73
C LEU A 13 -8.21 9.80 -4.49
N ILE A 14 -8.49 10.09 -5.76
CA ILE A 14 -9.38 9.28 -6.60
C ILE A 14 -8.78 7.89 -6.82
N LEU A 15 -7.51 7.84 -7.26
CA LEU A 15 -6.81 6.58 -7.54
C LEU A 15 -6.80 5.66 -6.32
N ASN A 16 -6.39 6.19 -5.16
CA ASN A 16 -6.30 5.39 -3.94
C ASN A 16 -7.68 4.96 -3.44
N SER A 17 -8.72 5.78 -3.63
CA SER A 17 -10.08 5.40 -3.26
C SER A 17 -10.62 4.25 -4.12
N VAL A 18 -10.35 4.28 -5.44
CA VAL A 18 -10.68 3.17 -6.35
C VAL A 18 -9.95 1.88 -5.93
N LEU A 19 -8.65 1.98 -5.63
CA LEU A 19 -7.87 0.82 -5.16
C LEU A 19 -8.34 0.31 -3.79
N ALA A 20 -8.76 1.19 -2.89
CA ALA A 20 -9.32 0.80 -1.60
C ALA A 20 -10.64 0.01 -1.77
N ILE A 21 -11.52 0.47 -2.65
CA ILE A 21 -12.75 -0.26 -3.00
C ILE A 21 -12.40 -1.63 -3.58
N ALA A 22 -11.45 -1.69 -4.53
CA ALA A 22 -10.98 -2.96 -5.10
C ALA A 22 -10.41 -3.92 -4.02
N ALA A 23 -9.68 -3.40 -3.03
CA ALA A 23 -9.17 -4.19 -1.91
C ALA A 23 -10.30 -4.68 -0.96
N ILE A 24 -11.36 -3.88 -0.77
CA ILE A 24 -12.54 -4.25 0.03
C ILE A 24 -13.34 -5.37 -0.63
N ILE A 25 -13.46 -5.40 -1.96
CA ILE A 25 -14.17 -6.48 -2.66
C ILE A 25 -13.31 -7.72 -2.90
N SER A 26 -11.99 -7.60 -2.87
CA SER A 26 -11.08 -8.73 -3.13
C SER A 26 -11.21 -9.83 -2.07
N PRO A 27 -11.31 -11.12 -2.46
CA PRO A 27 -11.45 -12.23 -1.51
C PRO A 27 -10.17 -12.45 -0.68
N LYS A 28 -9.00 -12.11 -1.24
CA LYS A 28 -7.71 -12.32 -0.56
C LYS A 28 -7.20 -11.01 0.03
N LYS A 29 -7.51 -10.76 1.30
CA LYS A 29 -7.14 -9.52 2.02
C LYS A 29 -5.63 -9.38 2.22
N LEU A 30 -4.99 -8.44 1.52
CA LEU A 30 -3.57 -8.14 1.68
C LEU A 30 -3.26 -7.25 2.90
N LEU A 31 -4.27 -6.50 3.34
CA LEU A 31 -4.21 -5.54 4.42
C LEU A 31 -5.31 -5.84 5.43
N THR A 32 -5.06 -5.53 6.70
CA THR A 32 -6.14 -5.42 7.70
C THR A 32 -7.00 -4.17 7.41
N PRO A 33 -8.20 -4.03 8.00
CA PRO A 33 -9.01 -2.81 7.81
C PRO A 33 -8.24 -1.52 8.17
N ALA A 34 -7.52 -1.52 9.30
CA ALA A 34 -6.65 -0.41 9.67
C ALA A 34 -5.47 -0.26 8.68
N GLY A 35 -4.84 -1.36 8.26
CA GLY A 35 -3.79 -1.33 7.25
C GLY A 35 -4.25 -0.70 5.94
N LEU A 36 -5.50 -0.93 5.54
CA LEU A 36 -6.09 -0.34 4.33
C LEU A 36 -6.23 1.18 4.44
N ILE A 37 -6.72 1.69 5.56
CA ILE A 37 -6.84 3.13 5.80
C ILE A 37 -5.46 3.80 5.75
N HIS A 38 -4.47 3.20 6.39
CA HIS A 38 -3.11 3.72 6.42
C HIS A 38 -2.42 3.63 5.04
N ALA A 39 -2.62 2.53 4.29
CA ALA A 39 -2.11 2.38 2.95
C ALA A 39 -2.75 3.37 1.97
N TRP A 40 -4.05 3.63 2.10
CA TRP A 40 -4.76 4.66 1.34
C TRP A 40 -4.15 6.04 1.60
N ALA A 41 -3.99 6.43 2.86
CA ALA A 41 -3.40 7.72 3.23
C ALA A 41 -1.97 7.86 2.69
N LEU A 42 -1.13 6.83 2.89
CA LEU A 42 0.23 6.79 2.37
C LEU A 42 0.25 6.94 0.84
N GLY A 43 -0.61 6.22 0.13
CA GLY A 43 -0.68 6.29 -1.33
C GLY A 43 -1.11 7.68 -1.84
N VAL A 44 -2.03 8.36 -1.16
CA VAL A 44 -2.40 9.74 -1.50
C VAL A 44 -1.20 10.67 -1.32
N ILE A 45 -0.47 10.56 -0.20
CA ILE A 45 0.72 11.37 0.07
C ILE A 45 1.81 11.13 -0.97
N ILE A 46 2.11 9.88 -1.29
CA ILE A 46 3.17 9.54 -2.25
C ILE A 46 2.82 10.02 -3.65
N TRP A 47 1.56 9.90 -4.08
CA TRP A 47 1.15 10.47 -5.36
C TRP A 47 1.25 12.00 -5.36
N GLY A 48 0.80 12.65 -4.28
CA GLY A 48 0.82 14.11 -4.15
C GLY A 48 2.22 14.72 -4.10
N THR A 49 3.21 13.99 -3.60
CA THR A 49 4.59 14.47 -3.40
C THR A 49 5.57 13.96 -4.46
N LEU A 50 5.53 12.66 -4.80
CA LEU A 50 6.50 12.01 -5.68
C LEU A 50 5.92 11.59 -7.04
N GLY A 51 4.63 11.85 -7.27
CA GLY A 51 3.93 11.51 -8.51
C GLY A 51 3.91 10.00 -8.79
N TRP A 52 3.74 9.67 -10.07
CA TRP A 52 3.61 8.29 -10.52
C TRP A 52 4.90 7.47 -10.34
N GLN A 53 6.07 8.12 -10.33
CA GLN A 53 7.36 7.47 -10.16
C GLN A 53 7.50 6.89 -8.75
N GLY A 54 7.28 7.73 -7.73
CA GLY A 54 7.28 7.26 -6.33
C GLY A 54 6.17 6.24 -6.09
N TYR A 55 4.99 6.47 -6.67
CA TYR A 55 3.86 5.57 -6.54
C TYR A 55 4.13 4.18 -7.12
N GLY A 56 4.77 4.10 -8.30
CA GLY A 56 5.15 2.84 -8.92
C GLY A 56 6.10 2.00 -8.06
N VAL A 57 7.10 2.64 -7.44
CA VAL A 57 8.05 1.97 -6.54
C VAL A 57 7.34 1.38 -5.33
N ILE A 58 6.50 2.14 -4.64
CA ILE A 58 5.81 1.64 -3.45
C ILE A 58 4.81 0.52 -3.79
N MET A 59 4.13 0.62 -4.94
CA MET A 59 3.18 -0.40 -5.38
C MET A 59 3.89 -1.69 -5.73
N PHE A 60 5.03 -1.61 -6.43
CA PHE A 60 5.85 -2.77 -6.73
C PHE A 60 6.34 -3.45 -5.43
N TYR A 61 6.93 -2.68 -4.51
CA TYR A 61 7.40 -3.19 -3.22
C TYR A 61 6.28 -3.87 -2.43
N PHE A 62 5.12 -3.23 -2.33
CA PHE A 62 3.96 -3.77 -1.63
C PHE A 62 3.48 -5.09 -2.26
N LEU A 63 3.21 -5.10 -3.57
CA LEU A 63 2.64 -6.26 -4.27
C LEU A 63 3.61 -7.45 -4.27
N VAL A 64 4.89 -7.22 -4.61
CA VAL A 64 5.90 -8.28 -4.62
C VAL A 64 6.11 -8.83 -3.23
N GLY A 65 6.28 -7.98 -2.23
CA GLY A 65 6.43 -8.44 -0.85
C GLY A 65 5.20 -9.26 -0.40
N SER A 66 3.99 -8.83 -0.76
CA SER A 66 2.76 -9.53 -0.39
C SER A 66 2.64 -10.89 -1.10
N ALA A 67 3.11 -10.98 -2.34
CA ALA A 67 3.17 -12.24 -3.07
C ALA A 67 4.15 -13.20 -2.39
N VAL A 68 5.38 -12.75 -2.10
CA VAL A 68 6.43 -13.55 -1.47
C VAL A 68 6.02 -14.05 -0.08
N THR A 69 5.37 -13.20 0.74
CA THR A 69 4.80 -13.61 2.04
C THR A 69 3.91 -14.85 1.90
N ARG A 70 3.11 -14.91 0.83
CA ARG A 70 2.09 -15.94 0.63
C ARG A 70 2.60 -17.22 -0.03
N ILE A 71 3.82 -17.22 -0.56
CA ILE A 71 4.44 -18.44 -1.08
C ILE A 71 4.64 -19.42 0.08
N GLY A 72 4.21 -20.67 -0.13
CA GLY A 72 4.31 -21.74 0.87
C GLY A 72 3.42 -21.56 2.09
N MET A 73 2.37 -20.72 2.06
CA MET A 73 1.51 -20.50 3.24
C MET A 73 0.88 -21.77 3.79
N ALA A 74 0.45 -22.70 2.94
CA ALA A 74 -0.12 -23.97 3.39
C ALA A 74 0.91 -24.82 4.18
N GLU A 75 2.17 -24.82 3.73
CA GLU A 75 3.27 -25.49 4.42
C GLU A 75 3.62 -24.79 5.74
N LYS A 76 3.63 -23.45 5.73
CA LYS A 76 3.85 -22.65 6.95
C LYS A 76 2.73 -22.83 7.98
N GLU A 77 1.49 -22.97 7.53
CA GLU A 77 0.33 -23.28 8.39
C GLU A 77 0.44 -24.69 8.97
N ALA A 78 0.79 -25.68 8.15
CA ALA A 78 1.02 -27.05 8.61
C ALA A 78 2.19 -27.16 9.61
N ALA A 79 3.23 -26.35 9.44
CA ALA A 79 4.38 -26.29 10.34
C ALA A 79 4.16 -25.39 11.58
N GLY A 80 3.00 -24.72 11.70
CA GLY A 80 2.71 -23.81 12.82
C GLY A 80 3.53 -22.52 12.85
N ILE A 81 4.24 -22.20 11.76
CA ILE A 81 5.08 -20.99 11.59
C ILE A 81 4.42 -19.92 10.72
N ALA A 82 3.14 -20.10 10.38
CA ALA A 82 2.40 -19.17 9.54
C ALA A 82 2.40 -17.75 10.12
N GLU A 83 2.54 -16.79 9.21
CA GLU A 83 2.50 -15.39 9.57
C GLU A 83 1.11 -15.01 10.08
N LYS A 84 1.06 -14.17 11.12
CA LYS A 84 -0.20 -13.72 11.72
C LYS A 84 -1.14 -13.16 10.64
N ARG A 85 -2.44 -13.39 10.81
CA ARG A 85 -3.50 -12.86 9.92
C ARG A 85 -3.34 -13.32 8.45
N SER A 86 -2.76 -14.50 8.22
CA SER A 86 -2.49 -15.05 6.89
C SER A 86 -1.70 -14.09 5.97
N GLY A 87 -0.78 -13.34 6.58
CA GLY A 87 0.07 -12.34 5.91
C GLY A 87 -0.61 -11.00 5.63
N ALA A 88 -1.80 -10.73 6.19
CA ALA A 88 -2.46 -9.42 6.05
C ALA A 88 -1.74 -8.35 6.88
N ARG A 89 -1.28 -7.30 6.19
CA ARG A 89 -0.43 -6.23 6.75
C ARG A 89 -1.24 -5.17 7.49
N GLY A 90 -0.78 -4.79 8.68
CA GLY A 90 -1.35 -3.71 9.49
C GLY A 90 -0.65 -2.36 9.29
N PRO A 91 -1.12 -1.30 9.98
CA PRO A 91 -0.47 0.02 9.98
C PRO A 91 1.02 -0.03 10.30
N GLU A 92 1.43 -0.92 11.21
CA GLU A 92 2.81 -1.15 11.62
C GLU A 92 3.70 -1.58 10.44
N ASN A 93 3.16 -2.40 9.52
CA ASN A 93 3.87 -2.84 8.33
C ASN A 93 3.92 -1.75 7.24
N VAL A 94 2.89 -0.91 7.17
CA VAL A 94 2.82 0.20 6.20
C VAL A 94 3.85 1.28 6.55
N TRP A 95 3.79 1.77 7.78
CA TRP A 95 4.64 2.89 8.21
C TRP A 95 6.05 2.48 8.61
N GLY A 96 6.25 1.24 9.06
CA GLY A 96 7.56 0.74 9.48
C GLY A 96 8.64 0.87 8.39
N SER A 97 8.28 0.70 7.12
CA SER A 97 9.21 0.90 5.99
C SER A 97 9.07 2.27 5.32
N ALA A 98 7.92 2.92 5.41
CA ALA A 98 7.61 4.10 4.60
C ALA A 98 7.73 5.45 5.34
N LEU A 99 7.71 5.48 6.68
CA LEU A 99 7.58 6.72 7.44
C LEU A 99 8.69 7.72 7.15
N THR A 100 9.96 7.32 7.26
CA THR A 100 11.10 8.20 7.00
C THR A 100 11.07 8.75 5.57
N GLY A 101 10.83 7.88 4.58
CA GLY A 101 10.70 8.31 3.18
C GLY A 101 9.55 9.28 2.96
N THR A 102 8.42 9.08 3.67
CA THR A 102 7.26 9.98 3.61
C THR A 102 7.59 11.36 4.17
N ILE A 103 8.28 11.42 5.32
CA ILE A 103 8.72 12.69 5.92
C ILE A 103 9.67 13.42 4.97
N CYS A 104 10.63 12.70 4.36
CA CYS A 104 11.52 13.28 3.37
C CYS A 104 10.74 13.82 2.17
N ALA A 105 9.81 13.05 1.60
CA ALA A 105 8.99 13.44 0.46
C ALA A 105 8.15 14.70 0.73
N LEU A 106 7.62 14.83 1.95
CA LEU A 106 6.90 16.03 2.40
C LEU A 106 7.79 17.27 2.58
N GLY A 107 9.11 17.11 2.59
CA GLY A 107 10.06 18.23 2.65
C GLY A 107 10.57 18.67 1.26
N ILE A 108 10.16 17.99 0.19
CA ILE A 108 10.56 18.32 -1.18
C ILE A 108 9.52 19.28 -1.75
N TRP A 109 9.79 20.58 -1.65
CA TRP A 109 8.97 21.65 -2.25
C TRP A 109 9.86 22.76 -2.80
#